data_AF-A0A1F8NXV6-F1
#
_entry.id   AF-A0A1F8NXV6-F1
#
_cell.length_a   1.000
_cell.length_b   1.000
_cell.length_c   1.000
_cell.angle_alpha   90.00
_cell.angle_beta   90.00
_cell.angle_gamma   90.00
#
_symmetry.space_group_name_H-M   'P 1'
#
loop_
_entity.id
_entity.type
_entity.pdbx_description
1 polymer ?
#
loop_
_entity_poly.entity_id
_entity_poly.type
_entity_poly.pdbx_seq_one_letter_code
_entity_poly.pdbx_strand_id
1 'polypeptide(L)' 'MLLLFNISPGSIHAGGAATLQWRVINATSVFISPAIGPVPANGSIVVSPTTTTIYSLTATNGYGTRVYSVGIVVTP' A
#
# COMPACT_ATOMS: atom_id res chain seq x y z
N MET A 1 2.19 13.61 -5.72
CA MET A 1 2.67 13.74 -4.33
C MET A 1 1.81 12.88 -3.42
N LEU A 2 2.42 12.14 -2.50
CA LEU A 2 1.69 11.35 -1.51
C LEU A 2 1.20 12.23 -0.36
N LEU A 3 -0.04 12.01 0.06
CA LEU A 3 -0.60 12.59 1.29
C LEU A 3 -0.69 11.55 2.40
N LEU A 4 -1.00 10.29 2.06
CA LEU A 4 -1.16 9.21 3.02
C LEU A 4 -0.75 7.88 2.38
N PHE A 5 0.05 7.08 3.06
CA PHE A 5 0.22 5.66 2.79
C PHE A 5 0.51 4.96 4.12
N ASN A 6 -0.48 4.24 4.64
CA ASN A 6 -0.40 3.61 5.96
C ASN A 6 -1.10 2.27 5.97
N ILE A 7 -0.66 1.41 6.89
CA ILE A 7 -1.29 0.13 7.19
C ILE A 7 -1.61 0.06 8.68
N SER A 8 -2.78 -0.44 9.05
CA SER A 8 -3.17 -0.61 10.45
C SER A 8 -4.06 -1.84 10.66
N PRO A 9 -3.76 -2.70 11.66
CA PRO A 9 -2.58 -2.65 12.53
C PRO A 9 -1.28 -2.94 11.77
N GLY A 10 -0.15 -2.46 12.30
CA GLY A 10 1.18 -2.70 11.73
C GLY A 10 1.74 -4.11 11.99
N SER A 11 1.06 -4.86 12.86
CA SER A 11 1.38 -6.26 13.19
C SER A 11 0.10 -7.08 13.29
N ILE A 12 0.11 -8.28 12.70
CA ILE A 12 -0.99 -9.24 12.73
C ILE A 12 -0.45 -10.67 12.93
N HIS A 13 -1.28 -11.59 13.41
CA HIS A 13 -1.00 -13.02 13.24
C HIS A 13 -1.15 -13.41 11.76
N ALA A 14 -0.54 -14.53 11.36
CA ALA A 14 -0.63 -15.01 9.98
C ALA A 14 -2.08 -15.16 9.51
N GLY A 15 -2.43 -14.53 8.38
CA GLY A 15 -3.79 -14.51 7.84
C GLY A 15 -4.77 -13.56 8.56
N GLY A 16 -4.29 -12.82 9.58
CA GLY A 16 -5.05 -11.73 10.20
C GLY A 16 -5.36 -10.61 9.21
N ALA A 17 -6.23 -9.68 9.60
CA ALA A 17 -6.64 -8.56 8.75
C ALA A 17 -5.93 -7.27 9.13
N ALA A 18 -5.44 -6.54 8.13
CA ALA A 18 -5.03 -5.15 8.27
C ALA A 18 -5.59 -4.29 7.14
N THR A 19 -5.81 -3.02 7.42
CA THR A 19 -6.30 -2.07 6.42
C THR A 19 -5.13 -1.26 5.87
N LEU A 20 -4.86 -1.41 4.57
CA LEU A 20 -3.96 -0.55 3.82
C LEU A 20 -4.76 0.61 3.23
N GLN A 21 -4.30 1.84 3.45
CA GLN A 21 -4.98 3.07 3.02
C GLN A 21 -3.99 3.98 2.31
N TRP A 22 -4.45 4.64 1.25
CA TRP A 22 -3.61 5.55 0.48
C TRP A 22 -4.37 6.77 -0.02
N ARG A 23 -3.62 7.86 -0.17
CA ARG A 23 -4.09 9.10 -0.81
C ARG A 23 -2.93 9.74 -1.55
N VAL A 24 -3.05 9.82 -2.87
CA VAL A 24 -2.09 10.41 -3.79
C VAL A 24 -2.76 11.56 -4.51
N ILE A 25 -2.04 12.68 -4.67
CA ILE A 25 -2.43 13.81 -5.51
C ILE A 25 -1.48 13.94 -6.69
N ASN A 26 -1.93 14.51 -7.80
CA ASN A 26 -1.11 14.75 -8.99
C ASN A 26 -0.42 13.46 -9.52
N ALA A 27 -1.13 12.33 -9.52
CA ALA A 27 -0.71 11.09 -10.15
C ALA A 27 -1.71 10.72 -11.24
N THR A 28 -1.23 10.36 -12.43
CA THR A 28 -2.07 9.82 -13.51
C THR A 28 -2.30 8.32 -13.36
N SER A 29 -1.39 7.61 -12.71
CA SER A 29 -1.54 6.18 -12.41
C SER A 29 -0.94 5.83 -11.05
N VAL A 30 -1.61 4.94 -10.32
CA VAL A 30 -1.14 4.40 -9.05
C VAL A 30 -1.19 2.89 -9.09
N PHE A 31 -0.14 2.25 -8.59
CA PHE A 31 0.02 0.80 -8.55
C PHE A 31 0.56 0.39 -7.18
N ILE A 32 0.05 -0.70 -6.62
CA ILE A 32 0.52 -1.23 -5.32
C ILE A 32 0.98 -2.68 -5.47
N SER A 33 2.26 -2.95 -5.19
CA SER A 33 2.85 -4.29 -5.15
C SER A 33 2.97 -4.79 -3.70
N PRO A 34 3.06 -6.11 -3.44
CA PRO A 34 3.18 -7.22 -4.41
C PRO A 34 1.86 -7.77 -5.00
N ALA A 35 0.70 -7.54 -4.37
CA ALA A 35 -0.52 -8.31 -4.71
C ALA A 35 -1.75 -7.49 -5.14
N ILE A 36 -1.72 -6.16 -5.03
CA ILE A 36 -2.93 -5.33 -5.19
C ILE A 36 -3.10 -4.86 -6.64
N GLY A 37 -2.02 -4.47 -7.31
CA GLY A 37 -2.04 -4.05 -8.70
C GLY A 37 -2.44 -2.57 -8.90
N PRO A 38 -2.97 -2.21 -10.09
CA PRO A 38 -3.41 -0.85 -10.39
C PRO A 38 -4.60 -0.44 -9.52
N VAL A 39 -4.55 0.76 -8.94
CA VAL A 39 -5.59 1.29 -8.05
C VAL A 39 -5.91 2.75 -8.38
N PRO A 40 -7.09 3.26 -7.99
CA PRO A 40 -7.35 4.70 -8.02
C PRO A 40 -6.36 5.46 -7.11
N ALA A 41 -6.23 6.77 -7.34
CA ALA A 41 -5.30 7.63 -6.60
C ALA A 41 -5.57 7.68 -5.08
N ASN A 42 -6.78 7.33 -4.65
CA ASN A 42 -7.19 7.23 -3.27
C ASN A 42 -8.02 5.96 -3.06
N GLY A 43 -7.84 5.33 -1.91
CA GLY A 43 -8.59 4.13 -1.56
C GLY A 43 -8.14 3.50 -0.26
N SER A 44 -8.84 2.43 0.09
CA SER A 44 -8.48 1.53 1.17
C SER A 44 -8.79 0.09 0.75
N ILE A 45 -8.00 -0.85 1.25
CA ILE A 45 -8.20 -2.28 1.04
C ILE A 45 -7.82 -3.04 2.30
N VAL A 46 -8.56 -4.11 2.59
CA VAL A 46 -8.20 -5.06 3.64
C VAL A 46 -7.23 -6.08 3.04
N VAL A 47 -6.11 -6.31 3.70
CA VAL A 47 -5.09 -7.29 3.35
C VAL A 47 -4.93 -8.32 4.45
N SER A 48 -4.62 -9.55 4.05
CA SER A 48 -4.39 -10.67 4.98
C SER A 48 -3.14 -11.49 4.62
N PRO A 49 -1.94 -10.89 4.70
CA PRO A 49 -0.72 -11.62 4.41
C PRO A 49 -0.44 -12.72 5.46
N THR A 50 0.16 -13.81 5.00
CA THR A 50 0.61 -14.93 5.86
C THR A 50 2.08 -14.82 6.26
N THR A 51 2.82 -13.89 5.66
CA THR A 51 4.23 -13.60 5.95
C THR A 51 4.45 -12.08 5.99
N THR A 52 5.47 -11.63 6.73
CA THR A 52 5.85 -10.21 6.80
C THR A 52 6.00 -9.66 5.39
N THR A 53 5.21 -8.64 5.07
CA THR A 53 5.06 -8.13 3.70
C THR A 53 5.32 -6.63 3.68
N ILE A 54 6.08 -6.18 2.68
CA ILE A 54 6.27 -4.76 2.39
C ILE A 54 5.42 -4.42 1.18
N TYR A 55 4.46 -3.51 1.37
CA TYR A 55 3.67 -2.96 0.29
C TYR A 55 4.37 -1.72 -0.27
N SER A 56 4.46 -1.63 -1.60
CA SER A 56 5.04 -0.49 -2.29
C SER A 56 4.02 0.14 -3.22
N LEU A 57 3.73 1.42 -2.98
CA LEU A 57 2.89 2.27 -3.81
C LEU A 57 3.75 3.04 -4.80
N THR A 58 3.52 2.81 -6.09
CA THR A 58 4.14 3.51 -7.20
C THR A 58 3.13 4.49 -7.78
N ALA A 59 3.44 5.79 -7.71
CA ALA A 59 2.65 6.87 -8.28
C ALA A 59 3.40 7.53 -9.44
N THR A 60 2.79 7.55 -10.62
CA THR A 60 3.40 8.12 -11.84
C THR A 60 2.57 9.28 -12.36
N ASN A 61 3.24 10.30 -12.89
CA ASN A 61 2.66 11.41 -13.64
C ASN A 61 3.59 11.83 -14.80
N GLY A 62 3.21 12.85 -15.56
CA GLY A 62 4.02 13.39 -16.66
C GLY A 62 5.39 13.95 -16.26
N TYR A 63 5.66 14.10 -14.96
CA TYR A 63 6.94 14.56 -14.42
C TYR A 63 7.81 13.40 -13.88
N GLY A 64 7.30 12.17 -13.88
CA GLY A 64 8.03 10.98 -13.45
C GLY A 64 7.27 10.13 -12.43
N THR A 65 8.03 9.29 -11.72
CA THR A 65 7.50 8.27 -10.81
C THR A 65 8.03 8.47 -9.40
N ARG A 66 7.18 8.24 -8.40
CA ARG A 66 7.55 8.18 -6.97
C ARG A 66 7.08 6.88 -6.36
N VAL A 67 7.90 6.31 -5.48
CA VAL A 67 7.61 5.05 -4.78
C VAL A 67 7.59 5.30 -3.28
N TYR A 68 6.63 4.70 -2.59
CA TYR A 68 6.46 4.75 -1.14
C TYR A 68 6.23 3.35 -0.61
N SER A 69 6.76 3.03 0.56
CA SER A 69 6.65 1.68 1.12
C SER A 69 6.12 1.70 2.56
N VAL A 70 5.30 0.71 2.89
CA VAL A 70 4.86 0.44 4.27
C VAL A 70 4.92 -1.06 4.53
N GLY A 71 5.44 -1.43 5.70
CA GLY A 71 5.56 -2.83 6.12
C GLY A 71 4.44 -3.25 7.06
N ILE A 72 4.02 -4.50 6.96
CA ILE A 72 3.23 -5.19 7.98
C ILE A 72 4.00 -6.40 8.48
N VAL A 73 4.13 -6.49 9.80
CA VAL A 73 4.78 -7.60 10.47
C VAL A 73 3.77 -8.71 10.67
N VAL A 74 4.11 -9.92 10.25
CA VAL A 74 3.33 -11.11 10.58
C VAL A 74 4.03 -11.82 11.74
N THR A 75 3.35 -11.88 12.88
CA THR A 75 3.79 -12.67 14.02
C THR A 75 3.38 -14.13 13.82
N PRO A 76 4.20 -15.09 14.26
CA PRO A 76 3.85 -16.52 14.26
C PRO A 76 2.53 -16.80 14.98
#